data_AF-A0A091DXA7-F1
#
_entry.id   AF-A0A091DXA7-F1
#
_cell.length_a   1.000
_cell.length_b   1.000
_cell.length_c   1.000
_cell.angle_alpha   90.00
_cell.angle_beta   90.00
_cell.angle_gamma   90.00
#
_symmetry.space_group_name_H-M   'P 1'
#
loop_
_entity.id
_entity.type
_entity.pdbx_description
1 polymer ?
#
loop_
_entity_poly.entity_id
_entity_poly.type
_entity_poly.pdbx_seq_one_letter_code
_entity_poly.pdbx_strand_id
1 'polypeptide(L)'
;MDASSADIRKAYRKLSLTLHPDKNKDENAETQFRQLVAIYEVLKDDERRQRYDDILINGLPDWRQPVFYYRRVRKMSNAELALLLFIILTVGHYAVVWSIYLEKQLDELLSRKKREKKKRTGGKSVEVSKLGASEKNERLPIKPQWHDLLPCKLGIWFCLTLKALPHLLQDAGQFYAKYKETKLKEREDALTRTELETLQKQKKVKVKKPKPEFPVYTPLESAYIQSYDHGTSIEEIEEQMDDWLENRNRTQKKQAPEWTEEDLSQLTRSMVKFPGGTPGRWEKIAHELGRSVTDVSSLRFALYGE
;
A
#
# COMPACT_ATOMS: atom_id res chain seq x y z
N MET A 1 23.42 0.14 -50.16
CA MET A 1 24.63 -0.03 -51.02
C MET A 1 25.40 -1.18 -50.41
N ASP A 2 25.15 -2.39 -50.88
CA ASP A 2 25.71 -3.60 -50.28
C ASP A 2 27.04 -3.94 -50.93
N ALA A 3 28.13 -3.49 -50.30
CA ALA A 3 29.48 -3.86 -50.73
C ALA A 3 29.72 -5.37 -50.53
N SER A 4 30.32 -6.04 -51.51
CA SER A 4 30.69 -7.46 -51.38
C SER A 4 31.90 -7.63 -50.45
N SER A 5 32.08 -8.81 -49.85
CA SER A 5 33.25 -9.15 -49.03
C SER A 5 34.56 -9.04 -49.80
N ALA A 6 34.54 -9.19 -51.13
CA ALA A 6 35.68 -8.95 -52.00
C ALA A 6 36.06 -7.46 -52.07
N ASP A 7 35.07 -6.57 -52.14
CA ASP A 7 35.27 -5.13 -52.19
C ASP A 7 35.80 -4.59 -50.87
N ILE A 8 35.28 -5.10 -49.75
CA ILE A 8 35.75 -4.78 -48.39
C ILE A 8 37.22 -5.16 -48.24
N ARG A 9 37.61 -6.37 -48.68
CA ARG A 9 39.02 -6.80 -48.66
C ARG A 9 39.93 -5.98 -49.57
N LYS A 10 39.42 -5.51 -50.71
CA LYS A 10 40.18 -4.66 -51.63
C LYS A 10 40.38 -3.26 -51.02
N ALA A 11 39.33 -2.69 -50.44
CA ALA A 11 39.37 -1.40 -49.77
C ALA A 11 40.31 -1.42 -48.55
N TYR A 12 40.23 -2.47 -47.71
CA TYR A 12 41.13 -2.67 -46.58
C TYR A 12 42.58 -2.68 -47.03
N ARG A 13 42.95 -3.51 -48.02
CA ARG A 13 44.33 -3.57 -48.53
C ARG A 13 44.86 -2.23 -49.02
N LYS A 14 44.02 -1.46 -49.73
CA LYS A 14 44.38 -0.12 -50.21
C LYS A 14 44.62 0.84 -49.04
N LEU A 15 43.72 0.86 -48.06
CA LEU A 15 43.81 1.74 -46.89
C LEU A 15 44.93 1.35 -45.93
N SER A 16 45.20 0.06 -45.75
CA SER A 16 46.30 -0.42 -44.91
C SER A 16 47.65 0.06 -45.43
N LEU A 17 47.83 0.12 -46.76
CA LEU A 17 49.07 0.61 -47.36
C LEU A 17 49.26 2.12 -47.17
N THR A 18 48.17 2.89 -47.15
CA THR A 18 48.22 4.35 -46.95
C THR A 18 48.32 4.74 -45.49
N LEU A 19 47.67 3.99 -44.59
CA LEU A 19 47.60 4.28 -43.16
C LEU A 19 48.63 3.51 -42.32
N HIS A 20 49.53 2.75 -42.94
CA HIS A 20 50.56 2.01 -42.21
C HIS A 20 51.46 2.98 -41.42
N PRO A 21 51.73 2.75 -40.13
CA PRO A 21 52.51 3.67 -39.29
C PRO A 21 53.96 3.89 -39.77
N ASP A 22 54.51 2.95 -40.55
CA ASP A 22 55.83 3.10 -41.18
C ASP A 22 55.82 4.05 -42.40
N LYS A 23 54.69 4.17 -43.09
CA LYS A 23 54.56 4.99 -44.31
C LYS A 23 53.90 6.34 -44.06
N ASN A 24 52.98 6.41 -43.11
CA ASN A 24 52.33 7.65 -42.70
C ASN A 24 53.01 8.21 -41.45
N LYS A 25 53.53 9.44 -41.54
CA LYS A 25 54.22 10.14 -40.44
C LYS A 25 53.27 10.99 -39.58
N ASP A 26 51.96 10.92 -39.82
CA ASP A 26 50.99 11.58 -38.96
C ASP A 26 51.03 11.03 -37.54
N GLU A 27 50.89 11.90 -36.54
CA GLU A 27 50.83 11.52 -35.12
C GLU A 27 49.66 10.55 -34.82
N ASN A 28 48.63 10.56 -35.67
CA ASN A 28 47.45 9.70 -35.57
C ASN A 28 47.51 8.45 -36.47
N ALA A 29 48.62 8.16 -37.14
CA ALA A 29 48.70 7.02 -38.06
C ALA A 29 48.41 5.69 -37.34
N GLU A 30 48.95 5.50 -36.14
CA GLU A 30 48.73 4.28 -35.34
C GLU A 30 47.27 4.15 -34.87
N THR A 31 46.62 5.25 -34.51
CA THR A 31 45.21 5.24 -34.07
C THR A 31 44.27 4.95 -35.25
N GLN A 32 44.52 5.58 -36.40
CA GLN A 32 43.76 5.33 -37.62
C GLN A 32 43.96 3.90 -38.15
N PHE A 33 45.19 3.36 -38.08
CA PHE A 33 45.45 1.98 -38.45
C PHE A 33 44.73 0.99 -37.52
N ARG A 34 44.75 1.23 -36.20
CA ARG A 34 43.98 0.44 -35.23
C ARG A 34 42.48 0.47 -35.51
N GLN A 35 41.93 1.64 -35.83
CA GLN A 35 40.52 1.78 -36.22
C GLN A 35 40.20 1.03 -37.50
N LEU A 36 41.07 1.11 -38.52
CA LEU A 36 40.91 0.39 -39.77
C LEU A 36 40.85 -1.13 -39.56
N VAL A 37 41.75 -1.67 -38.72
CA VAL A 37 41.76 -3.09 -38.36
C VAL A 37 40.47 -3.47 -37.66
N ALA A 38 40.04 -2.70 -36.66
CA ALA A 38 38.79 -2.97 -35.93
C ALA A 38 37.56 -2.93 -36.85
N ILE A 39 37.47 -1.97 -37.77
CA ILE A 39 36.39 -1.89 -38.77
C ILE A 39 36.41 -3.14 -39.66
N TYR A 40 37.58 -3.52 -40.17
CA TYR A 40 37.69 -4.71 -41.01
C TYR A 40 37.32 -6.00 -40.28
N GLU A 41 37.68 -6.16 -39.00
CA GLU A 41 37.28 -7.32 -38.20
C GLU A 41 35.76 -7.44 -38.00
N VAL A 42 35.05 -6.31 -37.93
CA VAL A 42 33.58 -6.30 -37.85
C VAL A 42 32.97 -6.58 -39.23
N LEU A 43 33.51 -5.98 -40.30
CA LEU A 43 32.96 -6.08 -41.65
C LEU A 43 33.34 -7.36 -42.41
N LYS A 44 34.40 -8.07 -41.99
CA LYS A 44 34.87 -9.31 -42.63
C LYS A 44 33.91 -10.49 -42.40
N ASP A 45 33.27 -10.53 -41.25
CA ASP A 45 32.36 -11.60 -40.84
C ASP A 45 30.91 -11.15 -41.08
N ASP A 46 30.20 -11.88 -41.92
CA ASP A 46 28.83 -11.54 -42.33
C ASP A 46 27.88 -11.45 -41.13
N GLU A 47 28.05 -12.29 -40.10
CA GLU A 47 27.20 -12.19 -38.90
C GLU A 47 27.50 -10.93 -38.07
N ARG A 48 28.78 -10.55 -37.96
CA ARG A 48 29.18 -9.34 -37.23
C ARG A 48 28.73 -8.09 -37.98
N ARG A 49 28.81 -8.13 -39.31
CA ARG A 49 28.30 -7.08 -40.19
C ARG A 49 26.79 -6.92 -40.05
N GLN A 50 26.03 -8.02 -40.11
CA GLN A 50 24.57 -7.98 -39.89
C GLN A 50 24.22 -7.37 -38.54
N ARG A 51 24.89 -7.78 -37.45
CA ARG A 51 24.69 -7.17 -36.13
C ARG A 51 25.04 -5.68 -36.09
N TYR A 52 26.08 -5.27 -36.80
CA TYR A 52 26.47 -3.86 -36.90
C TYR A 52 25.41 -3.06 -37.66
N ASP A 53 24.94 -3.57 -38.80
CA ASP A 53 23.90 -2.94 -39.62
C ASP A 53 22.56 -2.88 -38.85
N ASP A 54 22.21 -3.93 -38.11
CA ASP A 54 21.04 -3.97 -37.24
C ASP A 54 21.12 -2.92 -36.13
N ILE A 55 22.29 -2.72 -35.53
CA ILE A 55 22.53 -1.69 -34.52
C ILE A 55 22.45 -0.29 -35.14
N LEU A 56 22.91 -0.13 -36.38
CA LEU A 56 22.88 1.14 -37.10
C LEU A 56 21.44 1.57 -37.40
N ILE A 57 20.56 0.60 -37.73
CA ILE A 57 19.15 0.84 -38.06
C ILE A 57 18.27 0.92 -36.81
N ASN A 58 18.38 -0.08 -35.92
CA ASN A 58 17.47 -0.26 -34.78
C ASN A 58 18.01 0.34 -33.48
N GLY A 59 19.26 0.83 -33.46
CA GLY A 59 19.96 1.25 -32.25
C GLY A 59 20.54 0.08 -31.46
N LEU A 60 21.27 0.39 -30.38
CA LEU A 60 21.75 -0.65 -29.47
C LEU A 60 20.56 -1.38 -28.84
N PRO A 61 20.59 -2.72 -28.71
CA PRO A 61 19.53 -3.46 -28.05
C PRO A 61 19.39 -2.97 -26.59
N ASP A 62 18.24 -2.39 -26.26
CA ASP A 62 18.00 -1.78 -24.94
C ASP A 62 18.33 -2.76 -23.79
N TRP A 63 18.09 -4.07 -23.97
CA TRP A 63 18.28 -5.10 -22.94
C TRP A 63 19.71 -5.28 -22.43
N ARG A 64 20.73 -4.80 -23.14
CA ARG A 64 22.13 -4.84 -22.66
C ARG A 64 22.46 -3.75 -21.65
N GLN A 65 21.62 -2.72 -21.52
CA GLN A 65 21.84 -1.65 -20.56
C GLN A 65 21.17 -1.96 -19.22
N PRO A 66 21.84 -1.82 -18.07
CA PRO A 66 21.22 -1.98 -16.75
C PRO A 66 19.95 -1.13 -16.56
N VAL A 67 19.92 0.05 -17.20
CA VAL A 67 18.79 1.00 -17.20
C VAL A 67 17.50 0.40 -17.78
N PHE A 68 17.59 -0.61 -18.65
CA PHE A 68 16.44 -1.27 -19.25
C PHE A 68 15.52 -1.93 -18.23
N TYR A 69 16.09 -2.66 -17.26
CA TYR A 69 15.33 -3.34 -16.23
C TYR A 69 14.60 -2.32 -15.36
N TYR A 70 15.27 -1.23 -14.98
CA TYR A 70 14.67 -0.15 -14.21
C TYR A 70 13.54 0.57 -14.97
N ARG A 71 13.72 0.84 -16.28
CA ARG A 71 12.71 1.51 -17.11
C ARG A 71 11.49 0.63 -17.34
N ARG A 72 11.67 -0.69 -17.45
CA ARG A 72 10.56 -1.64 -17.63
C ARG A 72 9.77 -1.85 -16.34
N VAL A 73 10.45 -2.03 -15.21
CA VAL A 73 9.81 -2.22 -13.90
C VAL A 73 9.01 -0.98 -13.49
N ARG A 74 9.45 0.24 -13.83
CA ARG A 74 8.68 1.48 -13.56
C ARG A 74 7.37 1.58 -14.36
N LYS A 75 7.28 0.91 -15.51
CA LYS A 75 6.08 0.91 -16.36
C LYS A 75 5.08 -0.18 -15.99
N MET A 76 5.44 -1.09 -15.08
CA MET A 76 4.54 -2.14 -14.61
C MET A 76 3.43 -1.52 -13.77
N SER A 77 2.19 -1.94 -14.02
CA SER A 77 1.04 -1.51 -13.23
C SER A 77 1.23 -1.93 -11.77
N ASN A 78 0.68 -1.17 -10.82
CA ASN A 78 0.73 -1.51 -9.39
C ASN A 78 0.28 -2.96 -9.12
N ALA A 79 -0.62 -3.50 -9.95
CA ALA A 79 -1.06 -4.89 -9.89
C ALA A 79 0.04 -5.92 -10.25
N GLU A 80 0.87 -5.64 -11.25
CA GLU A 80 1.98 -6.50 -11.66
C GLU A 80 3.10 -6.49 -10.61
N LEU A 81 3.37 -5.32 -10.01
CA LEU A 81 4.30 -5.21 -8.89
C LEU A 81 3.78 -5.97 -7.66
N ALA A 82 2.48 -5.87 -7.36
CA ALA A 82 1.86 -6.62 -6.28
C ALA A 82 1.93 -8.15 -6.53
N LEU A 83 1.75 -8.60 -7.78
CA LEU A 83 1.90 -10.00 -8.16
C LEU A 83 3.36 -10.47 -7.98
N LEU A 84 4.33 -9.69 -8.43
CA LEU A 84 5.75 -9.98 -8.22
C LEU A 84 6.11 -10.07 -6.73
N LEU A 85 5.63 -9.12 -5.92
CA LEU A 85 5.82 -9.15 -4.47
C LEU A 85 5.16 -10.38 -3.85
N PHE A 86 3.96 -10.76 -4.30
CA PHE A 86 3.30 -11.98 -3.86
C PHE A 86 4.10 -13.24 -4.21
N ILE A 87 4.66 -13.33 -5.42
CA ILE A 87 5.54 -14.44 -5.80
C ILE A 87 6.78 -14.48 -4.90
N ILE A 88 7.41 -13.34 -4.65
CA ILE A 88 8.61 -13.27 -3.80
C ILE A 88 8.28 -13.68 -2.36
N LEU A 89 7.17 -13.20 -1.80
CA LEU A 89 6.72 -13.56 -0.46
C LEU A 89 6.35 -15.04 -0.35
N THR A 90 5.71 -15.62 -1.37
CA THR A 90 5.34 -17.05 -1.36
C THR A 90 6.56 -17.96 -1.45
N VAL A 91 7.52 -17.65 -2.32
CA VAL A 91 8.79 -18.38 -2.43
C VAL A 91 9.63 -18.21 -1.16
N GLY A 92 9.69 -16.99 -0.60
CA GLY A 92 10.38 -16.71 0.66
C GLY A 92 9.78 -17.50 1.83
N HIS A 93 8.46 -17.53 1.95
CA HIS A 93 7.78 -18.33 2.97
C HIS A 93 8.08 -19.83 2.82
N TYR A 94 8.06 -20.34 1.59
CA TYR A 94 8.42 -21.74 1.32
C TYR A 94 9.86 -22.04 1.73
N ALA A 95 10.81 -21.16 1.44
CA ALA A 95 12.20 -21.31 1.83
C ALA A 95 12.38 -21.35 3.36
N VAL A 96 11.65 -20.53 4.11
CA VAL A 96 11.68 -20.54 5.59
C VAL A 96 11.16 -21.87 6.16
N VAL A 97 10.03 -22.36 5.63
CA VAL A 97 9.47 -23.67 6.04
C VAL A 97 10.45 -24.80 5.75
N TRP A 98 11.12 -24.75 4.59
CA TRP A 98 12.17 -25.70 4.24
C TRP A 98 13.43 -25.59 5.10
N SER A 99 13.82 -24.38 5.51
CA SER A 99 14.95 -24.17 6.41
C SER A 99 14.74 -24.86 7.75
N ILE A 100 13.55 -24.71 8.34
CA ILE A 100 13.21 -25.36 9.62
C ILE A 100 13.20 -26.89 9.47
N TYR A 101 12.73 -27.39 8.32
CA TYR A 101 12.77 -28.82 8.02
C TYR A 101 14.21 -29.35 7.91
N LEU A 102 15.08 -28.62 7.19
CA LEU A 102 16.49 -29.00 7.01
C LEU A 102 17.27 -28.96 8.32
N GLU A 103 17.01 -27.98 9.18
CA GLU A 103 17.65 -27.87 10.49
C GLU A 103 17.36 -29.09 11.36
N LYS A 104 16.09 -29.52 11.42
CA LYS A 104 15.70 -30.73 12.16
C LYS A 104 16.27 -32.02 11.58
N GLN A 105 16.36 -32.12 10.25
CA GLN A 105 17.03 -33.26 9.59
C GLN A 105 18.53 -33.30 9.92
N LEU A 106 19.17 -32.14 9.95
CA LEU A 106 20.60 -32.04 10.26
C LEU A 106 20.87 -32.41 11.73
N ASP A 107 20.04 -31.95 12.66
CA ASP A 107 20.10 -32.33 14.07
C ASP A 107 19.89 -33.82 14.29
N GLU A 108 18.96 -34.44 13.56
CA GLU A 108 18.74 -35.87 13.65
C GLU A 108 19.97 -36.66 13.15
N LEU A 109 20.57 -36.25 12.03
CA LEU A 109 21.79 -36.87 11.51
C LEU A 109 23.00 -36.68 12.44
N LEU A 110 23.16 -35.48 13.02
CA LEU A 110 24.20 -35.20 14.01
C LEU A 110 24.00 -36.03 15.28
N SER A 111 22.75 -36.18 15.74
CA SER A 111 22.42 -37.02 16.90
C SER A 111 22.68 -38.52 16.63
N ARG A 112 22.39 -39.01 15.43
CA ARG A 112 22.70 -40.38 14.99
C ARG A 112 24.21 -40.62 14.97
N LYS A 113 24.98 -39.69 14.38
CA LYS A 113 26.45 -39.74 14.35
C LYS A 113 27.06 -39.69 15.75
N LYS A 114 26.50 -38.87 16.66
CA LYS A 114 26.93 -38.80 18.07
C LYS A 114 26.64 -40.11 18.82
N ARG A 115 25.47 -40.71 18.61
CA ARG A 115 25.10 -42.03 19.18
C ARG A 115 25.97 -43.15 18.63
N GLU A 116 26.30 -43.13 17.35
CA GLU A 116 27.15 -44.15 16.72
C GLU A 116 28.61 -44.05 17.21
N LYS A 117 29.14 -42.82 17.33
CA LYS A 117 30.45 -42.59 17.96
C LYS A 117 30.48 -43.08 19.41
N LYS A 118 29.43 -42.81 20.20
CA LYS A 118 29.29 -43.29 21.58
C LYS A 118 29.24 -44.83 21.67
N LYS A 119 28.65 -45.51 20.69
CA LYS A 119 28.67 -46.98 20.60
C LYS A 119 30.05 -47.53 20.24
N ARG A 120 30.83 -46.81 19.41
CA ARG A 120 32.18 -47.22 18.99
C ARG A 120 33.26 -46.97 20.06
N THR A 121 33.09 -45.99 20.95
CA THR A 121 34.05 -45.65 22.01
C THR A 121 33.89 -46.45 23.31
N GLY A 122 33.01 -47.46 23.36
CA GLY A 122 32.97 -48.48 24.41
C GLY A 122 31.99 -48.23 25.56
N GLY A 123 31.38 -49.31 26.06
CA GLY A 123 30.76 -49.37 27.39
C GLY A 123 29.30 -49.83 27.41
N LYS A 124 29.11 -51.11 27.76
CA LYS A 124 27.84 -51.75 28.12
C LYS A 124 27.14 -50.98 29.26
N SER A 125 25.92 -50.46 29.03
CA SER A 125 24.94 -50.25 30.10
C SER A 125 23.53 -50.58 29.59
N VAL A 126 23.10 -51.78 29.98
CA VAL A 126 21.70 -52.21 29.98
C VAL A 126 21.05 -51.47 31.15
N GLU A 127 20.38 -50.35 30.89
CA GLU A 127 19.40 -49.67 31.79
C GLU A 127 19.01 -48.24 31.34
N VAL A 128 19.18 -47.86 30.06
CA VAL A 128 18.60 -46.59 29.54
C VAL A 128 17.81 -46.82 28.25
N SER A 129 17.29 -48.03 28.09
CA SER A 129 16.39 -48.37 26.97
C SER A 129 14.92 -48.12 27.30
N LYS A 130 14.57 -47.80 28.56
CA LYS A 130 13.17 -47.71 29.00
C LYS A 130 12.64 -46.28 29.24
N LEU A 131 13.49 -45.26 29.28
CA LEU A 131 13.06 -43.85 29.40
C LEU A 131 13.11 -43.07 28.08
N GLY A 132 13.75 -43.59 27.04
CA GLY A 132 13.82 -42.95 25.72
C GLY A 132 12.81 -43.48 24.69
N ALA A 133 11.85 -44.31 25.13
CA ALA A 133 10.83 -44.92 24.27
C ALA A 133 9.46 -44.22 24.37
N SER A 134 9.23 -43.39 25.41
CA SER A 134 7.92 -42.76 25.63
C SER A 134 7.75 -41.37 25.00
N GLU A 135 8.80 -40.74 24.46
CA GLU A 135 8.69 -39.48 23.70
C GLU A 135 8.94 -39.67 22.19
N LYS A 136 8.85 -40.90 21.69
CA LYS A 136 9.03 -41.20 20.26
C LYS A 136 7.73 -41.27 19.46
N ASN A 137 6.59 -41.04 20.10
CA ASN A 137 5.26 -41.16 19.51
C ASN A 137 4.50 -39.83 19.39
N GLU A 138 5.17 -38.68 19.45
CA GLU A 138 4.58 -37.43 18.95
C GLU A 138 5.49 -36.82 17.87
N ARG A 139 4.97 -36.88 16.64
CA ARG A 139 5.38 -36.09 15.47
C ARG A 139 6.68 -36.52 14.81
N LEU A 140 6.59 -37.65 14.09
CA LEU A 140 7.32 -37.79 12.84
C LEU A 140 7.05 -36.54 11.97
N PRO A 141 8.07 -35.79 11.50
CA PRO A 141 7.83 -34.63 10.68
C PRO A 141 7.36 -35.09 9.31
N ILE A 142 6.09 -34.80 9.02
CA ILE A 142 5.50 -34.99 7.70
C ILE A 142 6.36 -34.20 6.71
N LYS A 143 6.88 -34.88 5.69
CA LYS A 143 7.62 -34.27 4.58
C LYS A 143 6.79 -33.09 4.04
N PRO A 144 7.35 -31.88 3.89
CA PRO A 144 6.56 -30.74 3.43
C PRO A 144 5.95 -31.09 2.07
N GLN A 145 4.64 -31.31 2.05
CA GLN A 145 3.89 -31.69 0.87
C GLN A 145 3.41 -30.40 0.20
N TRP A 146 3.50 -30.31 -1.12
CA TRP A 146 3.21 -29.10 -1.91
C TRP A 146 1.80 -28.51 -1.69
N HIS A 147 0.90 -29.25 -1.03
CA HIS A 147 -0.44 -28.81 -0.65
C HIS A 147 -0.49 -27.91 0.59
N ASP A 148 0.61 -27.80 1.36
CA ASP A 148 0.69 -26.91 2.52
C ASP A 148 1.22 -25.50 2.17
N LEU A 149 1.39 -25.18 0.88
CA LEU A 149 1.61 -23.81 0.45
C LEU A 149 0.33 -22.99 0.69
N LEU A 150 0.45 -21.96 1.55
CA LEU A 150 -0.61 -21.00 1.86
C LEU A 150 -1.42 -20.53 0.63
N PRO A 151 -0.84 -20.26 -0.56
CA PRO A 151 -1.62 -19.92 -1.76
C PRO A 151 -2.65 -20.96 -2.19
N CYS A 152 -2.35 -22.26 -2.05
CA CYS A 152 -3.28 -23.34 -2.40
C CYS A 152 -4.36 -23.50 -1.35
N LYS A 153 -4.02 -23.38 -0.05
CA LYS A 153 -5.00 -23.39 1.04
C LYS A 153 -5.89 -22.15 1.03
N LEU A 154 -5.34 -20.97 0.77
CA LEU A 154 -6.12 -19.74 0.57
C LEU A 154 -6.99 -19.86 -0.67
N GLY A 155 -6.51 -20.44 -1.77
CA GLY A 155 -7.33 -20.68 -2.96
C GLY A 155 -8.50 -21.62 -2.69
N ILE A 156 -8.26 -22.76 -2.03
CA ILE A 156 -9.30 -23.73 -1.65
C ILE A 156 -10.26 -23.12 -0.63
N TRP A 157 -9.75 -22.43 0.40
CA TRP A 157 -10.58 -21.74 1.39
C TRP A 157 -11.39 -20.62 0.75
N PHE A 158 -10.82 -19.86 -0.18
CA PHE A 158 -11.50 -18.81 -0.93
C PHE A 158 -12.60 -19.38 -1.85
N CYS A 159 -12.34 -20.50 -2.53
CA CYS A 159 -13.37 -21.19 -3.31
C CYS A 159 -14.50 -21.73 -2.41
N LEU A 160 -14.16 -22.25 -1.23
CA LEU A 160 -15.15 -22.72 -0.25
C LEU A 160 -15.95 -21.57 0.37
N THR A 161 -15.32 -20.44 0.68
CA THR A 161 -16.00 -19.26 1.20
C THR A 161 -16.88 -18.61 0.14
N LEU A 162 -16.45 -18.53 -1.12
CA LEU A 162 -17.29 -18.07 -2.23
C LEU A 162 -18.52 -18.97 -2.43
N LYS A 163 -18.40 -20.28 -2.21
CA LYS A 163 -19.52 -21.22 -2.29
C LYS A 163 -20.45 -21.15 -1.06
N ALA A 164 -19.93 -20.75 0.11
CA ALA A 164 -20.70 -20.53 1.35
C ALA A 164 -21.27 -19.10 1.48
N LEU A 165 -20.78 -18.16 0.67
CA LEU A 165 -21.20 -16.76 0.62
C LEU A 165 -22.71 -16.55 0.41
N PRO A 166 -23.42 -17.29 -0.47
CA PRO A 166 -24.86 -17.07 -0.64
C PRO A 166 -25.65 -17.37 0.64
N HIS A 167 -25.23 -18.34 1.45
CA HIS A 167 -25.89 -18.66 2.71
C HIS A 167 -25.65 -17.58 3.78
N LEU A 168 -24.43 -17.07 3.89
CA LEU A 168 -24.11 -15.97 4.81
C LEU A 168 -24.84 -14.66 4.47
N LEU A 169 -24.97 -14.36 3.18
CA LEU A 169 -25.72 -13.19 2.71
C LEU A 169 -27.22 -13.34 2.97
N GLN A 170 -27.75 -14.56 2.85
CA GLN A 170 -29.15 -14.85 3.15
C GLN A 170 -29.46 -14.66 4.65
N ASP A 171 -28.57 -15.13 5.53
CA ASP A 171 -28.71 -14.93 6.98
C ASP A 171 -28.59 -13.45 7.36
N ALA A 172 -27.60 -12.74 6.83
CA ALA A 172 -27.43 -11.30 7.03
C ALA A 172 -28.66 -10.51 6.54
N GLY A 173 -29.26 -10.92 5.42
CA GLY A 173 -30.51 -10.35 4.92
C GLY A 173 -31.69 -10.55 5.88
N GLN A 174 -31.81 -11.72 6.50
CA GLN A 174 -32.85 -11.99 7.50
C GLN A 174 -32.67 -11.16 8.77
N PHE A 175 -31.43 -10.98 9.25
CA PHE A 175 -31.13 -10.10 10.37
C PHE A 175 -31.45 -8.63 10.04
N TYR A 176 -31.11 -8.19 8.83
CA TYR A 176 -31.39 -6.83 8.38
C TYR A 176 -32.91 -6.57 8.25
N ALA A 177 -33.67 -7.55 7.75
CA ALA A 177 -35.13 -7.46 7.68
C ALA A 177 -35.74 -7.34 9.09
N LYS A 178 -35.32 -8.19 10.03
CA LYS A 178 -35.77 -8.12 11.43
C LYS A 178 -35.43 -6.78 12.10
N TYR A 179 -34.23 -6.25 11.85
CA TYR A 179 -33.83 -4.93 12.35
C TYR A 179 -34.68 -3.79 11.76
N LYS A 180 -35.03 -3.89 10.47
CA LYS A 180 -35.88 -2.91 9.80
C LYS A 180 -37.31 -2.94 10.36
N GLU A 181 -37.85 -4.12 10.61
CA GLU A 181 -39.18 -4.31 11.20
C GLU A 181 -39.26 -3.74 12.62
N THR A 182 -38.26 -4.00 13.47
CA THR A 182 -38.23 -3.43 14.82
C THR A 182 -38.15 -1.91 14.79
N LYS A 183 -37.32 -1.33 13.90
CA LYS A 183 -37.24 0.12 13.72
C LYS A 183 -38.54 0.75 13.24
N LEU A 184 -39.29 0.05 12.39
CA LEU A 184 -40.57 0.54 11.89
C LEU A 184 -41.64 0.49 12.99
N LYS A 185 -41.66 -0.59 13.78
CA LYS A 185 -42.53 -0.73 14.95
C LYS A 185 -42.27 0.33 16.02
N GLU A 186 -41.00 0.63 16.31
CA GLU A 186 -40.62 1.72 17.22
C GLU A 186 -41.16 3.09 16.75
N ARG A 187 -41.20 3.33 15.44
CA ARG A 187 -41.73 4.57 14.86
C ARG A 187 -43.26 4.63 14.94
N GLU A 188 -43.95 3.53 14.67
CA GLU A 188 -45.40 3.42 14.83
C GLU A 188 -45.81 3.59 16.31
N ASP A 189 -45.08 2.96 17.23
CA ASP A 189 -45.28 3.11 18.67
C ASP A 189 -45.00 4.55 19.14
N ALA A 190 -44.01 5.23 18.56
CA ALA A 190 -43.76 6.65 18.83
C ALA A 190 -44.90 7.55 18.30
N LEU A 191 -45.38 7.27 17.08
CA LEU A 191 -46.47 8.04 16.46
C LEU A 191 -47.77 7.86 17.26
N THR A 192 -48.14 6.63 17.64
CA THR A 192 -49.31 6.38 18.49
C THR A 192 -49.21 7.03 19.86
N ARG A 193 -48.02 7.06 20.48
CA ARG A 193 -47.80 7.83 21.73
C ARG A 193 -48.02 9.33 21.52
N THR A 194 -47.51 9.89 20.42
CA THR A 194 -47.74 11.32 20.12
C THR A 194 -49.21 11.62 19.86
N GLU A 195 -49.94 10.75 19.17
CA GLU A 195 -51.38 10.89 18.93
C GLU A 195 -52.20 10.78 20.23
N LEU A 196 -51.87 9.84 21.10
CA LEU A 196 -52.48 9.74 22.44
C LEU A 196 -52.18 10.99 23.28
N GLU A 197 -50.96 11.53 23.21
CA GLU A 197 -50.59 12.77 23.90
C GLU A 197 -51.32 14.00 23.35
N THR A 198 -51.50 14.11 22.02
CA THR A 198 -52.28 15.20 21.41
C THR A 198 -53.76 15.10 21.75
N LEU A 199 -54.36 13.90 21.74
CA LEU A 199 -55.73 13.67 22.17
C LEU A 199 -55.92 14.00 23.66
N GLN A 200 -54.95 13.63 24.51
CA GLN A 200 -54.98 13.99 25.93
C GLN A 200 -54.85 15.51 26.14
N LYS A 201 -53.99 16.18 25.36
CA LYS A 201 -53.87 17.66 25.36
C LYS A 201 -55.18 18.31 24.88
N GLN A 202 -55.80 17.81 23.82
CA GLN A 202 -57.12 18.29 23.37
C GLN A 202 -58.20 18.10 24.45
N LYS A 203 -58.21 16.95 25.14
CA LYS A 203 -59.15 16.70 26.27
C LYS A 203 -58.92 17.66 27.43
N LYS A 204 -57.69 18.12 27.66
CA LYS A 204 -57.33 19.12 28.70
C LYS A 204 -57.66 20.58 28.31
N VAL A 205 -57.96 20.90 27.06
CA VAL A 205 -58.23 22.28 26.59
C VAL A 205 -59.68 22.76 26.88
N LYS A 206 -60.57 21.93 27.45
CA LYS A 206 -61.92 22.36 27.86
C LYS A 206 -61.97 22.98 29.27
N VAL A 207 -61.24 24.07 29.52
CA VAL A 207 -61.61 25.07 30.54
C VAL A 207 -61.26 26.45 29.99
N LYS A 208 -62.23 27.10 29.33
CA LYS A 208 -62.15 28.53 29.00
C LYS A 208 -62.32 29.32 30.29
N LYS A 209 -61.28 30.03 30.73
CA LYS A 209 -61.46 31.16 31.64
C LYS A 209 -62.06 32.33 30.85
N PRO A 210 -63.05 33.07 31.37
CA PRO A 210 -63.56 34.26 30.69
C PRO A 210 -62.46 35.33 30.70
N LYS A 211 -62.05 35.79 29.51
CA LYS A 211 -61.22 36.99 29.36
C LYS A 211 -62.15 38.21 29.27
N PRO A 212 -61.85 39.32 29.94
CA PRO A 212 -62.62 40.56 29.86
C PRO A 212 -62.57 41.13 28.44
N GLU A 213 -63.72 41.60 27.97
CA GLU A 213 -63.91 42.24 26.68
C GLU A 213 -63.11 43.54 26.61
N PHE A 214 -62.25 43.65 25.61
CA PHE A 214 -61.65 44.91 25.18
C PHE A 214 -62.11 45.23 23.75
N PRO A 215 -62.21 46.52 23.39
CA PRO A 215 -63.02 46.98 22.28
C PRO A 215 -62.51 46.49 20.93
N VAL A 216 -63.45 46.14 20.06
CA VAL A 216 -63.23 45.83 18.65
C VAL A 216 -62.83 47.11 17.92
N TYR A 217 -61.64 47.12 17.30
CA TYR A 217 -61.32 48.08 16.25
C TYR A 217 -61.54 47.42 14.89
N THR A 218 -62.29 48.11 14.03
CA THR A 218 -62.61 47.76 12.65
C THR A 218 -61.36 47.72 11.75
N PRO A 219 -61.38 46.95 10.64
CA PRO A 219 -60.19 46.70 9.82
C PRO A 219 -59.85 47.93 8.98
N LEU A 220 -58.61 48.39 9.07
CA LEU A 220 -58.04 49.27 8.04
C LEU A 220 -57.10 48.44 7.15
N GLU A 221 -57.40 48.52 5.87
CA GLU A 221 -56.69 48.01 4.71
C GLU A 221 -55.17 48.22 4.74
N SER A 222 -54.48 47.35 4.00
CA SER A 222 -53.10 47.46 3.51
C SER A 222 -51.95 47.18 4.51
N ALA A 223 -51.33 46.01 4.38
CA ALA A 223 -49.89 45.88 4.15
C ALA A 223 -49.47 44.39 4.04
N TYR A 224 -49.00 44.02 2.85
CA TYR A 224 -48.02 42.95 2.59
C TYR A 224 -48.35 41.52 3.05
N ILE A 225 -49.06 40.78 2.20
CA ILE A 225 -48.80 39.33 2.06
C ILE A 225 -47.63 39.22 1.07
N GLN A 226 -46.44 38.88 1.57
CA GLN A 226 -45.33 38.50 0.71
C GLN A 226 -45.66 37.12 0.12
N SER A 227 -46.07 37.11 -1.15
CA SER A 227 -46.08 35.91 -1.97
C SER A 227 -44.65 35.40 -2.08
N TYR A 228 -44.38 34.18 -1.62
CA TYR A 228 -43.11 33.51 -1.90
C TYR A 228 -43.07 33.22 -3.40
N ASP A 229 -42.36 34.09 -4.12
CA ASP A 229 -41.98 33.90 -5.51
C ASP A 229 -41.00 32.72 -5.57
N HIS A 230 -41.37 31.63 -6.25
CA HIS A 230 -40.43 30.58 -6.62
C HIS A 230 -39.64 31.10 -7.82
N GLY A 231 -38.58 31.85 -7.55
CA GLY A 231 -37.83 32.57 -8.58
C GLY A 231 -36.32 32.65 -8.39
N THR A 232 -35.71 31.87 -7.50
CA THR A 232 -34.24 31.71 -7.50
C THR A 232 -33.91 30.46 -8.32
N SER A 233 -33.21 30.64 -9.44
CA SER A 233 -32.67 29.53 -10.25
C SER A 233 -31.87 28.58 -9.34
N ILE A 234 -31.89 27.28 -9.64
CA ILE A 234 -31.07 26.27 -8.95
C ILE A 234 -29.60 26.70 -8.87
N GLU A 235 -29.11 27.43 -9.87
CA GLU A 235 -27.75 27.97 -9.93
C GLU A 235 -27.45 29.00 -8.81
N GLU A 236 -28.44 29.76 -8.38
CA GLU A 236 -28.27 30.78 -7.32
C GLU A 236 -28.23 30.14 -5.93
N ILE A 237 -28.90 28.99 -5.76
CA ILE A 237 -28.83 28.16 -4.55
C ILE A 237 -27.47 27.44 -4.49
N GLU A 238 -26.92 27.01 -5.63
CA GLU A 238 -25.60 26.41 -5.73
C GLU A 238 -24.49 27.42 -5.42
N GLU A 239 -24.56 28.64 -5.95
CA GLU A 239 -23.59 29.71 -5.62
C GLU A 239 -23.65 30.10 -4.13
N GLN A 240 -24.84 30.21 -3.52
CA GLN A 240 -24.95 30.46 -2.09
C GLN A 240 -24.39 29.31 -1.23
N MET A 241 -24.47 28.08 -1.70
CA MET A 241 -23.91 26.91 -1.03
C MET A 241 -22.37 26.93 -1.09
N ASP A 242 -21.80 27.28 -2.24
CA ASP A 242 -20.36 27.36 -2.46
C ASP A 242 -19.73 28.51 -1.67
N ASP A 243 -20.37 29.68 -1.61
CA ASP A 243 -19.94 30.79 -0.76
C ASP A 243 -19.94 30.41 0.73
N TRP A 244 -20.93 29.63 1.17
CA TRP A 244 -20.99 29.12 2.53
C TRP A 244 -19.87 28.10 2.83
N LEU A 245 -19.57 27.21 1.87
CA LEU A 245 -18.49 26.23 1.98
C LEU A 245 -17.11 26.89 1.98
N GLU A 246 -16.89 27.90 1.13
CA GLU A 246 -15.66 28.67 1.11
C GLU A 246 -15.46 29.47 2.40
N ASN A 247 -16.52 30.11 2.92
CA ASN A 247 -16.44 30.87 4.16
C ASN A 247 -16.14 29.96 5.36
N ARG A 248 -16.70 28.73 5.38
CA ARG A 248 -16.43 27.70 6.40
C ARG A 248 -15.00 27.17 6.32
N ASN A 249 -14.49 26.95 5.11
CA ASN A 249 -13.10 26.55 4.90
C ASN A 249 -12.12 27.66 5.29
N ARG A 250 -12.46 28.93 5.04
CA ARG A 250 -11.68 30.10 5.50
C ARG A 250 -11.66 30.22 7.02
N THR A 251 -12.75 29.87 7.71
CA THR A 251 -12.80 29.87 9.18
C THR A 251 -12.01 28.70 9.78
N GLN A 252 -12.00 27.52 9.14
CA GLN A 252 -11.14 26.41 9.56
C GLN A 252 -9.65 26.69 9.33
N LYS A 253 -9.30 27.37 8.22
CA LYS A 253 -7.90 27.74 7.91
C LYS A 253 -7.32 28.80 8.86
N LYS A 254 -8.17 29.52 9.60
CA LYS A 254 -7.77 30.58 10.57
C LYS A 254 -7.53 30.08 12.00
N GLN A 255 -7.68 28.77 12.29
CA GLN A 255 -7.64 28.24 13.66
C GLN A 255 -6.45 27.30 13.97
N ALA A 256 -5.44 27.20 13.10
CA ALA A 256 -4.18 26.53 13.46
C ALA A 256 -3.13 27.61 13.75
N PRO A 257 -2.68 27.79 15.01
CA PRO A 257 -1.55 28.64 15.30
C PRO A 257 -0.32 28.13 14.53
N GLU A 258 0.26 28.97 13.70
CA GLU A 258 1.43 28.64 12.91
C GLU A 258 2.61 28.38 13.86
N TRP A 259 3.22 27.19 13.77
CA TRP A 259 4.32 26.79 14.64
C TRP A 259 5.58 27.54 14.23
N THR A 260 6.17 28.29 15.16
CA THR A 260 7.39 29.03 14.88
C THR A 260 8.62 28.13 14.98
N GLU A 261 9.71 28.50 14.32
CA GLU A 261 10.97 27.74 14.34
C GLU A 261 11.56 27.60 15.76
N GLU A 262 11.27 28.57 16.63
CA GLU A 262 11.62 28.54 18.05
C GLU A 262 10.80 27.48 18.82
N ASP A 263 9.51 27.31 18.52
CA ASP A 263 8.67 26.28 19.13
C ASP A 263 9.14 24.86 18.76
N LEU A 264 9.67 24.69 17.54
CA LEU A 264 10.24 23.43 17.06
C LEU A 264 11.56 23.09 17.76
N SER A 265 12.40 24.09 18.02
CA SER A 265 13.66 23.92 18.73
C SER A 265 13.42 23.51 20.20
N GLN A 266 12.43 24.14 20.85
CA GLN A 266 12.02 23.84 22.21
C GLN A 266 11.36 22.46 22.33
N LEU A 267 10.55 22.06 21.35
CA LEU A 267 9.98 20.72 21.28
C LEU A 267 11.09 19.66 21.19
N THR A 268 12.09 19.88 20.33
CA THR A 268 13.21 18.95 20.15
C THR A 268 14.01 18.80 21.45
N ARG A 269 14.32 19.91 22.12
CA ARG A 269 15.00 19.89 23.44
C ARG A 269 14.18 19.15 24.49
N SER A 270 12.87 19.34 24.51
CA SER A 270 11.95 18.70 25.45
C SER A 270 11.77 17.20 25.17
N MET A 271 11.78 16.79 23.89
CA MET A 271 11.75 15.38 23.50
C MET A 271 13.00 14.62 23.95
N VAL A 272 14.18 15.27 23.97
CA VAL A 272 15.43 14.70 24.50
C VAL A 272 15.41 14.65 26.02
N LYS A 273 14.84 15.67 26.67
CA LYS A 273 14.69 15.75 28.13
C LYS A 273 13.80 14.63 28.71
N PHE A 274 12.78 14.20 27.96
CA PHE A 274 11.88 13.12 28.36
C PHE A 274 11.95 11.95 27.36
N PRO A 275 12.77 10.91 27.61
CA PRO A 275 12.88 9.77 26.70
C PRO A 275 11.59 8.90 26.67
N GLY A 276 11.48 8.07 25.64
CA GLY A 276 10.36 7.14 25.45
C GLY A 276 10.22 6.19 26.65
N GLY A 277 9.03 6.12 27.22
CA GLY A 277 8.74 5.36 28.45
C GLY A 277 8.40 6.21 29.68
N THR A 278 8.56 7.54 29.60
CA THR A 278 8.14 8.44 30.70
C THR A 278 6.60 8.49 30.77
N PRO A 279 5.98 8.23 31.94
CA PRO A 279 4.54 8.37 32.10
C PRO A 279 4.12 9.84 31.97
N GLY A 280 3.05 10.09 31.21
CA GLY A 280 2.57 11.46 30.93
C GLY A 280 3.56 12.32 30.14
N ARG A 281 4.44 11.70 29.33
CA ARG A 281 5.48 12.41 28.55
C ARG A 281 4.96 13.65 27.82
N TRP A 282 3.84 13.50 27.12
CA TRP A 282 3.28 14.57 26.29
C TRP A 282 2.62 15.69 27.09
N GLU A 283 2.08 15.37 28.27
CA GLU A 283 1.55 16.37 29.20
C GLU A 283 2.68 17.25 29.75
N LYS A 284 3.84 16.65 30.05
CA LYS A 284 5.03 17.37 30.51
C LYS A 284 5.64 18.26 29.42
N ILE A 285 5.73 17.75 28.19
CA ILE A 285 6.24 18.52 27.04
C ILE A 285 5.28 19.67 26.69
N ALA A 286 3.97 19.43 26.71
CA ALA A 286 2.97 20.46 26.47
C ALA A 286 3.00 21.56 27.53
N HIS A 287 3.19 21.18 28.81
CA HIS A 287 3.36 22.14 29.90
C HIS A 287 4.64 22.97 29.77
N GLU A 288 5.74 22.41 29.25
CA GLU A 288 6.99 23.15 29.03
C GLU A 288 6.91 24.09 27.81
N LEU A 289 6.08 23.77 26.82
CA LEU A 289 5.81 24.61 25.64
C LEU A 289 4.64 25.61 25.85
N GLY A 290 3.92 25.52 26.98
CA GLY A 290 2.74 26.36 27.22
C GLY A 290 1.58 26.14 26.24
N ARG A 291 1.51 24.95 25.60
CA ARG A 291 0.54 24.60 24.56
C ARG A 291 -0.33 23.43 24.99
N SER A 292 -1.40 23.15 24.24
CA SER A 292 -2.26 22.00 24.51
C SER A 292 -1.59 20.69 24.11
N VAL A 293 -1.92 19.59 24.80
CA VAL A 293 -1.39 18.24 24.50
C VAL A 293 -1.77 17.78 23.10
N THR A 294 -2.97 18.17 22.63
CA THR A 294 -3.48 17.86 21.30
C THR A 294 -2.69 18.54 20.20
N ASP A 295 -2.25 19.78 20.42
CA ASP A 295 -1.45 20.53 19.43
C ASP A 295 -0.04 19.94 19.31
N VAL A 296 0.61 19.63 20.43
CA VAL A 296 1.96 19.02 20.41
C VAL A 296 1.94 17.63 19.78
N SER A 297 0.86 16.87 20.02
CA SER A 297 0.68 15.53 19.43
C SER A 297 0.42 15.61 17.93
N SER A 298 -0.40 16.57 17.46
CA SER A 298 -0.68 16.74 16.03
C SER A 298 0.56 17.19 15.25
N LEU A 299 1.39 18.07 15.83
CA LEU A 299 2.66 18.47 15.24
C LEU A 299 3.64 17.30 15.12
N ARG A 300 3.70 16.43 16.13
CA ARG A 300 4.52 15.20 16.05
C ARG A 300 4.09 14.32 14.87
N PHE A 301 2.79 14.09 14.70
CA PHE A 301 2.27 13.31 13.57
C PHE A 301 2.60 13.96 12.23
N ALA A 302 2.60 15.30 12.16
CA ALA A 302 2.97 16.03 10.95
C ALA A 302 4.49 15.95 10.63
N LEU A 303 5.37 15.99 11.65
CA LEU A 303 6.83 16.01 11.46
C LEU A 303 7.49 14.64 11.36
N TYR A 304 6.95 13.65 12.09
CA TYR A 304 7.55 12.32 12.25
C TYR A 304 6.57 11.20 11.90
N GLY A 305 5.63 11.48 10.98
CA GLY A 305 4.55 10.56 10.60
C GLY A 305 5.01 9.13 10.34
N GLU A 306 4.74 8.26 11.31
CA GLU A 306 4.44 6.84 11.16
C GLU A 306 2.97 6.62 11.52
#